data_AF-A0A3D5UN61-F1
#
_entry.id   AF-A0A3D5UN61-F1
#
_cell.length_a   1.000
_cell.length_b   1.000
_cell.length_c   1.000
_cell.angle_alpha   90.00
_cell.angle_beta   90.00
_cell.angle_gamma   90.00
#
_symmetry.space_group_name_H-M   'P 1'
#
loop_
_entity.id
_entity.type
_entity.pdbx_description
1 polymer ?
#
loop_
_entity_poly.entity_id
_entity_poly.type
_entity_poly.pdbx_seq_one_letter_code
_entity_poly.pdbx_strand_id
1 'polypeptide(L)'
;EEVFTAPEKTGVNGKVYGTKPLYYSGNLIDEFFFTFKDGEVVEYGAKVGEEVLKDMISMDEGAKYLGELALVPYDSPISNTKMLFKNTLFDENASCHLALGKAYPTCIENGENLEEKELENRGLNDSLIHVDFMFGHQTTKITAYHDDDETGTLLFENGNWA
;
A
#
# COMPACT_ATOMS: atom_id res chain seq x y z
N GLU A 1 -9.86 12.13 -3.12
CA GLU A 1 -9.87 11.42 -1.83
C GLU A 1 -8.45 11.05 -1.47
N GLU A 2 -7.75 10.41 -2.41
CA GLU A 2 -6.34 10.08 -2.22
C GLU A 2 -5.36 11.16 -2.67
N VAL A 3 -4.19 11.12 -2.02
CA VAL A 3 -2.91 11.59 -2.52
C VAL A 3 -1.91 10.47 -2.34
N PHE A 4 -1.09 10.18 -3.34
CA PHE A 4 -0.24 9.00 -3.35
C PHE A 4 1.18 9.27 -3.86
N THR A 5 2.08 8.38 -3.53
CA THR A 5 3.46 8.33 -4.03
C THR A 5 4.01 6.90 -3.94
N ALA A 6 5.23 6.68 -4.44
CA ALA A 6 5.92 5.41 -4.32
C ALA A 6 6.81 5.38 -3.07
N PRO A 7 6.76 4.32 -2.24
CA PRO A 7 7.76 4.10 -1.20
C PRO A 7 9.10 3.68 -1.82
N GLU A 8 10.20 3.91 -1.08
CA GLU A 8 11.48 3.27 -1.41
C GLU A 8 11.33 1.75 -1.21
N LYS A 9 11.63 0.97 -2.26
CA LYS A 9 11.48 -0.50 -2.30
C LYS A 9 12.04 -1.16 -1.04
N THR A 10 13.20 -0.71 -0.56
CA THR A 10 13.92 -1.27 0.61
C THR A 10 13.68 -0.54 1.93
N GLY A 11 12.87 0.52 1.93
CA GLY A 11 12.64 1.39 3.09
C GLY A 11 11.53 0.93 4.04
N VAL A 12 10.80 -0.14 3.72
CA VAL A 12 9.58 -0.54 4.42
C VAL A 12 9.88 -1.55 5.52
N ASN A 13 9.42 -1.24 6.75
CA ASN A 13 9.59 -2.11 7.91
C ASN A 13 8.34 -2.08 8.80
N GLY A 14 8.01 -3.22 9.41
CA GLY A 14 6.93 -3.32 10.40
C GLY A 14 5.81 -4.24 9.94
N LYS A 15 4.62 -4.09 10.54
CA LYS A 15 3.47 -4.97 10.30
C LYS A 15 2.22 -4.16 9.98
N VAL A 16 1.49 -4.57 8.95
CA VAL A 16 0.23 -3.94 8.52
C VAL A 16 -0.85 -5.00 8.38
N TYR A 17 -2.08 -4.62 8.74
CA TYR A 17 -3.28 -5.45 8.58
C TYR A 17 -4.20 -4.83 7.55
N GLY A 18 -4.84 -5.67 6.74
CA GLY A 18 -5.93 -5.25 5.87
C GLY A 18 -7.14 -4.83 6.70
N THR A 19 -7.66 -3.63 6.47
CA THR A 19 -8.89 -3.13 7.12
C THR A 19 -10.14 -3.41 6.29
N LYS A 20 -9.96 -3.83 5.04
CA LYS A 20 -11.03 -4.28 4.13
C LYS A 20 -10.60 -5.56 3.43
N PRO A 21 -11.57 -6.40 3.01
CA PRO A 21 -11.25 -7.56 2.19
C PRO A 21 -10.65 -7.14 0.84
N LEU A 22 -9.76 -7.98 0.32
CA LEU A 22 -9.11 -7.82 -0.97
C LEU A 22 -9.75 -8.80 -1.97
N TYR A 23 -10.16 -8.29 -3.13
CA TYR A 23 -10.61 -9.11 -4.25
C TYR A 23 -9.49 -9.22 -5.28
N TYR A 24 -8.88 -10.40 -5.39
CA TYR A 24 -7.77 -10.65 -6.32
C TYR A 24 -8.04 -11.85 -7.20
N SER A 25 -7.93 -11.67 -8.52
CA SER A 25 -8.15 -12.74 -9.52
C SER A 25 -9.47 -13.49 -9.33
N GLY A 26 -10.54 -12.78 -8.95
CA GLY A 26 -11.88 -13.35 -8.70
C GLY A 26 -12.03 -14.08 -7.35
N ASN A 27 -11.00 -14.10 -6.51
CA ASN A 27 -11.02 -14.71 -5.19
C ASN A 27 -11.05 -13.65 -4.09
N LEU A 28 -11.62 -14.02 -2.94
CA LEU A 28 -11.65 -13.19 -1.74
C LEU A 28 -10.48 -13.54 -0.83
N ILE A 29 -9.74 -12.51 -0.42
CA ILE A 29 -8.73 -12.56 0.63
C ILE A 29 -9.24 -11.68 1.78
N ASP A 30 -9.31 -12.20 3.00
CA ASP A 30 -9.88 -11.47 4.13
C ASP A 30 -9.19 -11.80 5.45
N GLU A 31 -9.27 -10.84 6.39
CA GLU A 31 -8.57 -10.85 7.68
C GLU A 31 -7.08 -11.21 7.49
N PHE A 32 -6.38 -10.44 6.65
CA PHE A 32 -4.98 -10.68 6.27
C PHE A 32 -4.00 -9.64 6.83
N PHE A 33 -2.72 -10.00 6.82
CA PHE A 33 -1.62 -9.13 7.25
C PHE A 33 -0.35 -9.39 6.46
N PHE A 34 0.56 -8.41 6.53
CA PHE A 34 1.94 -8.53 6.05
C PHE A 34 2.91 -7.99 7.11
N THR A 35 4.05 -8.66 7.27
CA THR A 35 5.22 -8.15 8.01
C THR A 35 6.33 -7.89 7.00
N PHE A 36 6.86 -6.67 7.00
CA PHE A 36 7.94 -6.21 6.14
C PHE A 36 9.24 -6.08 6.92
N LYS A 37 10.35 -6.45 6.28
CA LYS A 37 11.70 -6.19 6.75
C LYS A 37 12.59 -5.82 5.57
N ASP A 38 13.29 -4.70 5.67
CA ASP A 38 14.19 -4.19 4.62
C ASP A 38 13.48 -4.12 3.24
N GLY A 39 12.18 -3.80 3.24
CA GLY A 39 11.34 -3.73 2.05
C GLY A 39 10.56 -4.99 1.70
N GLU A 40 11.05 -6.18 2.06
CA GLU A 40 10.46 -7.45 1.63
C GLU A 40 9.37 -7.92 2.62
N VAL A 41 8.27 -8.47 2.09
CA VAL A 41 7.32 -9.27 2.88
C VAL A 41 8.03 -10.55 3.37
N VAL A 42 8.30 -10.60 4.68
CA VAL A 42 8.94 -11.76 5.33
C VAL A 42 7.96 -12.69 6.03
N GLU A 43 6.74 -12.21 6.30
CA GLU A 43 5.66 -12.97 6.91
C GLU A 43 4.32 -12.45 6.38
N TYR A 44 3.37 -13.34 6.14
CA TYR A 44 2.00 -13.00 5.77
C TYR A 44 1.06 -14.07 6.29
N GLY A 45 -0.23 -13.75 6.32
CA GLY A 45 -1.28 -14.71 6.63
C GLY A 45 -2.65 -14.12 6.32
N ALA A 46 -3.64 -14.99 6.14
CA ALA A 46 -5.03 -14.60 5.93
C ALA A 46 -5.95 -15.66 6.51
N LYS A 47 -7.10 -15.25 7.05
CA LYS A 47 -8.12 -16.22 7.49
C LYS A 47 -8.87 -16.83 6.31
N VAL A 48 -9.03 -16.04 5.24
CA VAL A 48 -9.67 -16.45 3.99
C VAL A 48 -8.72 -16.14 2.85
N GLY A 49 -8.54 -17.09 1.93
CA GLY A 49 -7.75 -16.87 0.71
C GLY A 49 -6.24 -16.87 0.90
N GLU A 50 -5.71 -17.49 1.97
CA GLU A 50 -4.26 -17.50 2.25
C GLU A 50 -3.41 -18.10 1.12
N GLU A 51 -3.86 -19.18 0.47
CA GLU A 51 -3.14 -19.75 -0.69
C GLU A 51 -3.14 -18.79 -1.89
N VAL A 52 -4.23 -18.04 -2.11
CA VAL A 52 -4.29 -17.03 -3.17
C VAL A 52 -3.33 -15.88 -2.85
N LEU A 53 -3.26 -15.47 -1.58
CA LEU A 53 -2.34 -14.45 -1.11
C LEU A 53 -0.88 -14.88 -1.32
N LYS A 54 -0.56 -16.14 -1.00
CA LYS A 54 0.75 -16.74 -1.24
C LYS A 54 1.13 -16.78 -2.72
N ASP A 55 0.20 -17.18 -3.59
CA ASP A 55 0.42 -17.21 -5.04
C ASP A 55 0.67 -15.80 -5.58
N MET A 56 -0.09 -14.81 -5.10
CA MET A 56 0.09 -13.40 -5.45
C MET A 56 1.50 -12.90 -5.08
N ILE A 57 1.94 -13.11 -3.84
CA ILE A 57 3.27 -12.69 -3.35
C ILE A 57 4.41 -13.45 -4.07
N SER A 58 4.13 -14.62 -4.62
CA SER A 58 5.10 -15.46 -5.32
C SER A 58 5.13 -15.23 -6.84
N MET A 59 4.36 -14.26 -7.37
CA MET A 59 4.23 -14.03 -8.81
C MET A 59 5.58 -13.73 -9.48
N ASP A 60 6.37 -12.86 -8.86
CA ASP A 60 7.70 -12.46 -9.30
C ASP A 60 8.51 -11.92 -8.11
N GLU A 61 9.74 -11.46 -8.36
CA GLU A 61 10.61 -10.91 -7.31
C GLU A 61 10.01 -9.65 -6.65
N GLY A 62 9.41 -8.77 -7.45
CA GLY A 62 8.85 -7.50 -7.00
C GLY A 62 7.51 -7.61 -6.28
N ALA A 63 6.79 -8.72 -6.44
CA ALA A 63 5.48 -8.95 -5.83
C ALA A 63 5.50 -8.92 -4.28
N LYS A 64 6.69 -9.01 -3.67
CA LYS A 64 6.90 -8.95 -2.21
C LYS A 64 7.26 -7.57 -1.68
N TYR A 65 7.31 -6.57 -2.53
CA TYR A 65 7.70 -5.20 -2.17
C TYR A 65 6.56 -4.25 -2.50
N LEU A 66 6.52 -3.11 -1.82
CA LEU A 66 5.50 -2.10 -2.08
C LEU A 66 5.86 -1.23 -3.29
N GLY A 67 4.85 -0.89 -4.08
CA GLY A 67 4.92 0.04 -5.20
C GLY A 67 4.22 1.37 -4.93
N GLU A 68 3.33 1.43 -3.94
CA GLU A 68 2.50 2.60 -3.67
C GLU A 68 2.15 2.76 -2.19
N LEU A 69 2.05 4.02 -1.76
CA LEU A 69 1.42 4.49 -0.55
C LEU A 69 0.43 5.60 -0.91
N ALA A 70 -0.83 5.41 -0.54
CA ALA A 70 -1.88 6.40 -0.75
C ALA A 70 -2.58 6.77 0.56
N LEU A 71 -2.83 8.07 0.73
CA LEU A 71 -3.48 8.65 1.91
C LEU A 71 -4.87 9.15 1.56
N VAL A 72 -5.89 8.61 2.24
CA VAL A 72 -7.29 9.00 2.11
C VAL A 72 -7.87 9.27 3.50
N PRO A 73 -8.46 10.45 3.76
CA PRO A 73 -9.16 10.71 5.01
C PRO A 73 -10.30 9.72 5.25
N TYR A 74 -10.41 9.26 6.48
CA TYR A 74 -11.51 8.39 6.92
C TYR A 74 -12.86 9.10 6.81
N ASP A 75 -12.92 10.40 7.09
CA ASP A 75 -14.09 11.24 6.84
C ASP A 75 -14.07 11.76 5.39
N SER A 76 -14.41 10.86 4.47
CA SER A 76 -14.53 11.12 3.04
C SER A 76 -15.88 10.64 2.49
N PRO A 77 -16.45 11.30 1.45
CA PRO A 77 -17.68 10.90 0.79
C PRO A 77 -17.85 9.38 0.56
N ILE A 78 -16.82 8.71 0.04
CA ILE A 78 -16.91 7.27 -0.27
C ILE A 78 -16.81 6.43 1.01
N SER A 79 -15.86 6.73 1.90
CA SER A 79 -15.72 6.05 3.21
C SER A 79 -17.02 6.12 4.03
N ASN A 80 -17.68 7.28 4.03
CA ASN A 80 -18.91 7.53 4.78
C ASN A 80 -20.12 6.73 4.28
N THR A 81 -20.08 6.18 3.06
CA THR A 81 -21.12 5.26 2.60
C THR A 81 -21.14 3.95 3.38
N LYS A 82 -20.02 3.57 4.01
CA LYS A 82 -19.80 2.29 4.71
C LYS A 82 -20.10 1.06 3.83
N MET A 83 -20.10 1.23 2.51
CA MET A 83 -20.29 0.16 1.56
C MET A 83 -18.95 -0.45 1.18
N LEU A 84 -18.90 -1.78 1.09
CA LEU A 84 -17.83 -2.49 0.40
C LEU A 84 -18.26 -2.61 -1.06
N PHE A 85 -17.55 -1.94 -1.96
CA PHE A 85 -17.92 -1.87 -3.38
C PHE A 85 -17.50 -3.12 -4.16
N LYS A 86 -16.62 -3.95 -3.56
CA LYS A 86 -16.07 -5.17 -4.19
C LYS A 86 -15.39 -4.84 -5.52
N ASN A 87 -14.78 -3.66 -5.57
CA ASN A 87 -14.17 -3.10 -6.75
C ASN A 87 -13.04 -2.18 -6.28
N THR A 88 -11.81 -2.48 -6.72
CA THR A 88 -10.59 -1.79 -6.28
C THR A 88 -10.71 -0.28 -6.40
N LEU A 89 -11.15 0.24 -7.56
CA LEU A 89 -11.28 1.68 -7.82
C LEU A 89 -12.12 2.44 -6.78
N PHE A 90 -13.19 1.83 -6.27
CA PHE A 90 -14.03 2.45 -5.25
C PHE A 90 -13.49 2.20 -3.84
N ASP A 91 -12.98 1.01 -3.58
CA ASP A 91 -12.52 0.64 -2.24
C ASP A 91 -11.18 1.32 -1.86
N GLU A 92 -10.31 1.60 -2.84
CA GLU A 92 -9.03 2.33 -2.70
C GLU A 92 -9.26 3.82 -2.35
N ASN A 93 -10.29 4.43 -2.94
CA ASN A 93 -10.67 5.82 -2.69
C ASN A 93 -11.48 6.01 -1.40
N ALA A 94 -11.67 4.94 -0.63
CA ALA A 94 -12.44 4.93 0.61
C ALA A 94 -11.57 4.70 1.86
N SER A 95 -10.24 4.56 1.72
CA SER A 95 -9.31 4.26 2.80
C SER A 95 -7.88 4.45 2.34
N CYS A 96 -6.97 4.88 3.23
CA CYS A 96 -5.54 4.74 2.95
C CYS A 96 -5.23 3.31 2.52
N HIS A 97 -4.36 3.16 1.53
CA HIS A 97 -4.00 1.88 0.96
C HIS A 97 -2.50 1.84 0.62
N LEU A 98 -2.03 0.61 0.44
CA LEU A 98 -0.69 0.29 -0.03
C LEU A 98 -0.85 -0.65 -1.23
N ALA A 99 0.05 -0.59 -2.21
CA ALA A 99 0.08 -1.56 -3.29
C ALA A 99 1.31 -2.47 -3.18
N LEU A 100 1.11 -3.78 -3.25
CA LEU A 100 2.20 -4.73 -3.53
C LEU A 100 2.49 -4.74 -5.03
N GLY A 101 3.77 -4.76 -5.40
CA GLY A 101 4.23 -4.82 -6.79
C GLY A 101 4.66 -3.48 -7.37
N LYS A 102 4.37 -3.27 -8.65
CA LYS A 102 4.97 -2.25 -9.50
C LYS A 102 4.65 -0.83 -9.03
N ALA A 103 5.67 0.01 -8.92
CA ALA A 103 5.52 1.44 -8.68
C ALA A 103 5.22 2.20 -10.00
N TYR A 104 4.52 3.32 -9.89
CA TYR A 104 4.33 4.21 -11.03
C TYR A 104 5.59 5.07 -11.26
N PRO A 105 6.19 5.08 -12.48
CA PRO A 105 7.36 5.92 -12.77
C PRO A 105 7.12 7.41 -12.50
N THR A 106 5.88 7.87 -12.67
CA THR A 106 5.47 9.26 -12.44
C THR A 106 5.51 9.69 -10.97
N CYS A 107 5.71 8.77 -10.02
CA CYS A 107 5.86 9.10 -8.60
C CYS A 107 7.24 9.70 -8.26
N ILE A 108 8.19 9.68 -9.20
CA ILE A 108 9.47 10.37 -9.05
C ILE A 108 9.68 11.38 -10.17
N GLU A 109 10.45 12.43 -9.86
CA GLU A 109 10.71 13.51 -10.78
C GLU A 109 11.41 13.00 -12.06
N ASN A 110 10.78 13.28 -13.22
CA ASN A 110 11.17 12.84 -14.56
C ASN A 110 11.17 11.32 -14.77
N GLY A 111 10.49 10.54 -13.92
CA GLY A 111 10.53 9.08 -13.99
C GLY A 111 9.93 8.49 -15.28
N GLU A 112 9.01 9.19 -15.93
CA GLU A 112 8.43 8.76 -17.21
C GLU A 112 9.45 8.71 -18.37
N ASN A 113 10.62 9.33 -18.21
CA ASN A 113 11.69 9.36 -19.21
C ASN A 113 12.87 8.43 -18.86
N LEU A 114 12.75 7.63 -17.79
CA LEU A 114 13.82 6.76 -17.30
C LEU A 114 13.57 5.30 -17.72
N GLU A 115 14.66 4.58 -17.96
CA GLU A 115 14.61 3.13 -18.19
C GLU A 115 14.36 2.38 -16.87
N GLU A 116 13.85 1.14 -16.96
CA GLU A 116 13.50 0.32 -15.77
C GLU A 116 14.64 0.24 -14.75
N LYS A 117 15.88 0.01 -15.21
CA LYS A 117 17.06 -0.05 -14.34
C LYS A 117 17.36 1.27 -13.63
N GLU A 118 17.05 2.40 -14.25
CA GLU A 118 17.24 3.71 -13.63
C GLU A 118 16.16 3.99 -12.58
N LEU A 119 14.93 3.53 -12.82
CA LEU A 119 13.84 3.56 -11.84
C LEU A 119 14.18 2.70 -10.62
N GLU A 120 14.67 1.47 -10.83
CA GLU A 120 15.13 0.57 -9.76
C GLU A 120 16.25 1.18 -8.92
N ASN A 121 17.24 1.81 -9.57
CA ASN A 121 18.34 2.50 -8.88
C ASN A 121 17.86 3.71 -8.05
N ARG A 122 16.67 4.25 -8.36
CA ARG A 122 16.01 5.31 -7.57
C ARG A 122 15.03 4.75 -6.54
N GLY A 123 15.04 3.44 -6.32
CA GLY A 123 14.27 2.78 -5.28
C GLY A 123 12.84 2.43 -5.68
N LEU A 124 12.45 2.55 -6.96
CA LEU A 124 11.14 2.09 -7.38
C LEU A 124 11.13 0.57 -7.51
N ASN A 125 10.00 -0.02 -7.14
CA ASN A 125 9.77 -1.44 -7.34
C ASN A 125 9.24 -1.72 -8.75
N ASP A 126 9.68 -2.82 -9.36
CA ASP A 126 9.15 -3.35 -10.61
C ASP A 126 8.58 -4.75 -10.40
N SER A 127 7.44 -5.04 -11.02
CA SER A 127 6.70 -6.29 -10.85
C SER A 127 5.67 -6.46 -11.98
N LEU A 128 5.16 -7.68 -12.16
CA LEU A 128 4.03 -7.97 -13.03
C LEU A 128 2.68 -7.62 -12.40
N ILE A 129 2.64 -7.46 -11.07
CA ILE A 129 1.42 -7.12 -10.33
C ILE A 129 1.47 -5.68 -9.84
N HIS A 130 0.29 -5.14 -9.59
CA HIS A 130 0.06 -3.94 -8.80
C HIS A 130 -1.27 -4.20 -8.09
N VAL A 131 -1.23 -4.41 -6.76
CA VAL A 131 -2.39 -4.88 -6.00
C VAL A 131 -2.58 -4.04 -4.75
N ASP A 132 -3.60 -3.19 -4.80
CA ASP A 132 -4.00 -2.32 -3.70
C ASP A 132 -4.70 -3.08 -2.59
N PHE A 133 -4.27 -2.81 -1.36
CA PHE A 133 -4.95 -3.26 -0.16
C PHE A 133 -5.07 -2.14 0.86
N MET A 134 -6.25 -2.05 1.48
CA MET A 134 -6.59 -0.95 2.36
C MET A 134 -6.11 -1.22 3.79
N PHE A 135 -5.49 -0.22 4.42
CA PHE A 135 -5.06 -0.25 5.84
C PHE A 135 -5.63 0.90 6.67
N GLY A 136 -6.24 1.91 6.04
CA GLY A 136 -6.84 3.05 6.71
C GLY A 136 -8.02 2.66 7.61
N HIS A 137 -8.11 3.34 8.75
CA HIS A 137 -9.14 3.16 9.78
C HIS A 137 -9.38 4.46 10.54
N GLN A 138 -10.50 4.58 11.24
CA GLN A 138 -10.81 5.76 12.09
C GLN A 138 -9.80 5.99 13.22
N THR A 139 -8.97 4.99 13.54
CA THR A 139 -7.91 5.10 14.56
C THR A 139 -6.52 5.26 13.94
N THR A 140 -6.42 5.40 12.62
CA THR A 140 -5.13 5.55 11.94
C THR A 140 -4.46 6.85 12.38
N LYS A 141 -3.18 6.76 12.73
CA LYS A 141 -2.31 7.89 13.04
C LYS A 141 -1.07 7.77 12.16
N ILE A 142 -0.70 8.85 11.49
CA ILE A 142 0.46 8.88 10.59
C ILE A 142 1.33 10.06 10.98
N THR A 143 2.60 9.78 11.23
CA THR A 143 3.64 10.80 11.46
C THR A 143 4.66 10.67 10.33
N ALA A 144 4.94 11.77 9.65
CA ALA A 144 6.04 11.85 8.70
C ALA A 144 7.31 12.33 9.38
N TYR A 145 8.44 11.78 8.97
CA TYR A 145 9.76 12.17 9.44
C TYR A 145 10.54 12.71 8.24
N HIS A 146 11.38 13.72 8.48
CA HIS A 146 12.25 14.30 7.46
C HIS A 146 13.69 14.18 7.93
N ASP A 147 14.53 13.47 7.18
CA ASP A 147 15.90 13.14 7.55
C ASP A 147 15.98 12.55 8.98
N ASP A 148 16.95 13.02 9.77
CA ASP A 148 17.17 12.63 11.17
C ASP A 148 16.30 13.43 12.16
N ASP A 149 15.27 14.16 11.69
CA ASP A 149 14.36 14.89 12.57
C ASP A 149 13.40 13.92 13.29
N GLU A 150 13.80 13.48 14.48
CA GLU A 150 13.01 12.63 15.34
C GLU A 150 11.72 13.29 15.87
N THR A 151 11.53 14.61 15.70
CA THR A 151 10.32 15.28 16.18
C THR A 151 9.07 14.83 15.43
N GLY A 152 9.20 14.60 14.13
CA GLY A 152 8.12 14.15 13.25
C GLY A 152 6.99 15.17 13.08
N THR A 153 6.39 15.21 11.89
CA THR A 153 5.19 15.98 11.60
C THR A 153 3.98 15.06 11.61
N LEU A 154 3.00 15.35 12.46
CA LEU A 154 1.73 14.63 12.47
C LEU A 154 0.97 14.95 11.17
N LEU A 155 0.77 13.92 10.34
CA LEU A 155 0.00 14.03 9.10
C LEU A 155 -1.45 13.61 9.30
N PHE A 156 -1.67 12.50 10.00
CA PHE A 156 -3.01 12.00 10.32
C PHE A 156 -3.19 11.81 11.82
N GLU A 157 -4.34 12.22 12.32
CA GLU A 157 -4.87 11.86 13.63
C GLU A 157 -6.32 11.39 13.51
N ASN A 158 -6.66 10.28 14.19
CA ASN A 158 -8.00 9.68 14.11
C ASN A 158 -8.50 9.48 12.67
N GLY A 159 -7.61 9.01 11.79
CA GLY A 159 -7.91 8.71 10.40
C GLY A 159 -8.06 9.92 9.48
N ASN A 160 -7.79 11.15 9.93
CA ASN A 160 -7.97 12.36 9.13
C ASN A 160 -6.74 13.26 9.19
N TRP A 161 -6.63 14.21 8.25
CA TRP A 161 -5.59 15.24 8.26
C TRP A 161 -5.58 15.99 9.61
N ALA A 162 -4.38 16.15 10.18
CA ALA A 162 -4.13 16.82 11.46
C ALA A 162 -4.30 18.35 11.41
#